data_AF-A0AAW0YES8-F1
#
_entry.id   AF-A0AAW0YES8-F1
#
_cell.length_a   1.000
_cell.length_b   1.000
_cell.length_c   1.000
_cell.angle_alpha   90.00
_cell.angle_beta   90.00
_cell.angle_gamma   90.00
#
_symmetry.space_group_name_H-M   'P 1'
#
loop_
_entity.id
_entity.type
_entity.pdbx_description
1 polymer ?
#
loop_
_entity_poly.entity_id
_entity_poly.type
_entity_poly.pdbx_seq_one_letter_code
_entity_poly.pdbx_strand_id
1 'polypeptide(L)'
;TNTHKDGSTITHKNGSANTHKNGSTNTYKNGSTNTHKNGSTNTHKDGSTITHKNGSANTHKNGSTNTYKNGSTNTHKNGSTNTDKNGSANTHKNGSANTHKNGSTNTHKNGSANTHKNGSTNTHKNGSTNTHKNGSTNTHKNGSTNTHKNGSTNTHENGSANTHKNGSTNTHKNGSTNTHKNGSANTHKNGSTNTHKNGSTNTHKNGSANTHRNGSANTHKNGSTNTYKNG
;
A
#
# COMPACT_ATOMS: atom_id res chain seq x y z
N THR A 1 16.77 2.71 31.43
CA THR A 1 16.57 3.68 30.33
C THR A 1 17.91 4.14 29.85
N ASN A 2 18.24 3.98 28.57
CA ASN A 2 19.53 4.44 28.01
C ASN A 2 19.28 5.66 27.13
N THR A 3 20.06 6.73 27.34
CA THR A 3 19.99 7.94 26.51
C THR A 3 21.37 8.27 25.99
N HIS A 4 21.52 8.32 24.67
CA HIS A 4 22.78 8.70 24.02
C HIS A 4 22.53 9.89 23.09
N LYS A 5 23.34 10.94 23.25
CA LYS A 5 23.17 12.18 22.49
C LYS A 5 23.94 12.18 21.17
N ASP A 6 25.11 11.55 21.12
CA ASP A 6 26.00 11.49 19.96
C ASP A 6 26.84 10.19 19.99
N GLY A 7 27.12 9.61 18.82
CA GLY A 7 27.94 8.40 18.69
C GLY A 7 27.93 7.83 17.26
N SER A 8 29.08 7.41 16.75
CA SER A 8 29.18 6.86 15.38
C SER A 8 28.48 5.50 15.27
N THR A 9 28.64 4.64 16.27
CA THR A 9 28.03 3.31 16.32
C THR A 9 27.56 2.98 17.73
N ILE A 10 26.28 2.63 17.87
CA ILE A 10 25.69 2.22 19.15
C ILE A 10 25.07 0.82 18.99
N THR A 11 25.45 -0.11 19.86
CA THR A 11 24.87 -1.45 19.90
C THR A 11 24.33 -1.75 21.28
N HIS A 12 23.02 -2.04 21.37
CA HIS A 12 22.40 -2.49 22.61
C HIS A 12 21.77 -3.87 22.42
N LYS A 13 22.10 -4.79 23.34
CA LYS A 13 21.53 -6.13 23.35
C LYS A 13 20.12 -6.13 23.95
N ASN A 14 19.96 -5.50 25.11
CA ASN A 14 18.70 -5.40 25.86
C ASN A 14 18.51 -3.98 26.41
N GLY A 15 17.27 -3.46 26.40
CA GLY A 15 16.90 -2.24 27.11
C GLY A 15 15.39 -2.01 27.08
N SER A 16 14.81 -1.61 28.21
CA SER A 16 13.35 -1.35 28.30
C SER A 16 12.94 -0.10 27.53
N ALA A 17 13.71 0.98 27.67
CA ALA A 17 13.49 2.25 26.98
C ALA A 17 14.83 2.86 26.55
N ASN A 18 15.02 3.08 25.24
CA ASN A 18 16.22 3.71 24.69
C ASN A 18 15.87 4.94 23.84
N THR A 19 16.60 6.04 24.04
CA THR A 19 16.45 7.28 23.26
C THR A 19 17.79 7.70 22.70
N HIS A 20 17.85 7.89 21.37
CA HIS A 20 19.09 8.25 20.67
C HIS A 20 18.87 9.45 19.78
N LYS A 21 19.83 10.37 19.81
CA LYS A 21 19.93 11.50 18.91
C LYS A 21 21.23 11.36 18.09
N ASN A 22 21.21 11.74 16.82
CA ASN A 22 22.41 11.91 15.98
C ASN A 22 23.36 10.70 15.86
N GLY A 23 22.88 9.46 15.97
CA GLY A 23 23.73 8.27 15.81
C GLY A 23 23.89 7.84 14.35
N SER A 24 25.12 7.62 13.86
CA SER A 24 25.30 7.20 12.45
C SER A 24 24.78 5.78 12.22
N THR A 25 25.12 4.82 13.09
CA THR A 25 24.63 3.44 13.01
C THR A 25 24.15 2.95 14.38
N ASN A 26 22.90 2.52 14.49
CA ASN A 26 22.38 1.94 15.74
C ASN A 26 21.80 0.54 15.51
N THR A 27 22.20 -0.43 16.36
CA THR A 27 21.69 -1.80 16.30
C THR A 27 21.11 -2.26 17.64
N TYR A 28 19.87 -2.77 17.60
CA TYR A 28 19.14 -3.26 18.76
C TYR A 28 18.67 -4.69 18.54
N LYS A 29 18.97 -5.57 19.49
CA LYS A 29 18.42 -6.92 19.48
C LYS A 29 17.03 -6.91 20.10
N ASN A 30 16.93 -6.54 21.38
CA ASN A 30 15.67 -6.51 22.12
C ASN A 30 15.45 -5.16 22.80
N GLY A 31 14.32 -4.50 22.54
CA GLY A 31 13.89 -3.39 23.38
C GLY A 31 12.41 -3.08 23.31
N SER A 32 11.80 -2.77 24.47
CA SER A 32 10.36 -2.53 24.54
C SER A 32 9.99 -1.20 23.87
N THR A 33 10.73 -0.13 24.13
CA THR A 33 10.47 1.19 23.54
C THR A 33 11.77 1.83 23.04
N ASN A 34 11.86 2.16 21.75
CA ASN A 34 13.03 2.80 21.15
C ASN A 34 12.64 4.06 20.38
N THR A 35 13.29 5.19 20.67
CA THR A 35 13.07 6.46 19.98
C THR A 35 14.38 6.98 19.38
N HIS A 36 14.37 7.29 18.09
CA HIS A 36 15.52 7.79 17.37
C HIS A 36 15.20 9.09 16.63
N LYS A 37 16.13 10.04 16.70
CA LYS A 37 16.09 11.29 15.96
C LYS A 37 17.40 11.50 15.21
N ASN A 38 17.31 11.71 13.90
CA ASN A 38 18.43 11.97 13.00
C ASN A 38 19.47 10.83 12.98
N GLY A 39 19.03 9.58 12.83
CA GLY A 39 19.95 8.45 12.68
C GLY A 39 20.15 8.09 11.21
N SER A 40 21.38 7.82 10.77
CA SER A 40 21.60 7.43 9.36
C SER A 40 21.11 6.01 9.12
N THR A 41 21.55 5.04 9.92
CA THR A 41 21.20 3.62 9.78
C THR A 41 20.73 3.03 11.10
N ASN A 42 19.53 2.47 11.16
CA ASN A 42 19.02 1.79 12.35
C ASN A 42 18.51 0.38 12.06
N THR A 43 18.94 -0.59 12.87
CA THR A 43 18.48 -1.98 12.76
C THR A 43 17.89 -2.46 14.08
N HIS A 44 16.69 -3.01 14.04
CA HIS A 44 16.01 -3.59 15.20
C HIS A 44 15.53 -5.00 14.89
N LYS A 45 15.87 -5.96 15.76
CA LYS A 45 15.46 -7.36 15.59
C LYS A 45 14.11 -7.66 16.23
N ASP A 46 13.88 -7.18 17.44
CA ASP A 46 12.66 -7.41 18.21
C ASP A 46 12.36 -6.13 19.02
N GLY A 47 11.14 -5.59 18.89
CA GLY A 47 10.74 -4.44 19.69
C GLY A 47 9.23 -4.19 19.71
N SER A 48 8.73 -3.74 20.86
CA SER A 48 7.28 -3.49 20.99
C SER A 48 6.89 -2.17 20.34
N THR A 49 7.57 -1.08 20.68
CA THR A 49 7.29 0.27 20.15
C THR A 49 8.56 0.94 19.65
N ILE A 50 8.58 1.33 18.37
CA ILE A 50 9.74 1.99 17.76
C ILE A 50 9.30 3.28 17.05
N THR A 51 9.97 4.38 17.35
CA THR A 51 9.72 5.68 16.71
C THR A 51 11.00 6.23 16.09
N HIS A 52 10.93 6.60 14.81
CA HIS A 52 12.04 7.20 14.06
C HIS A 52 11.63 8.54 13.45
N LYS A 53 12.46 9.56 13.64
CA LYS A 53 12.32 10.87 12.99
C LYS A 53 13.59 11.20 12.22
N ASN A 54 13.44 11.44 10.90
CA ASN A 54 14.52 11.77 9.97
C ASN A 54 15.59 10.66 9.91
N GLY A 55 15.19 9.43 9.58
CA GLY A 55 16.12 8.31 9.43
C GLY A 55 16.42 8.02 7.96
N SER A 56 17.67 7.78 7.58
CA SER A 56 18.00 7.48 6.18
C SER A 56 17.67 6.03 5.81
N ALA A 57 18.10 5.05 6.61
CA ALA A 57 17.87 3.63 6.38
C ALA A 57 17.45 2.92 7.67
N ASN A 58 16.24 2.37 7.73
CA ASN A 58 15.76 1.65 8.90
C ASN A 58 15.31 0.22 8.54
N THR A 59 15.80 -0.77 9.29
CA THR A 59 15.42 -2.18 9.13
C THR A 59 14.85 -2.74 10.41
N HIS A 60 13.66 -3.34 10.33
CA HIS A 60 12.93 -3.86 11.46
C HIS A 60 12.45 -5.28 11.20
N LYS A 61 12.74 -6.17 12.14
CA LYS A 61 12.13 -7.48 12.24
C LYS A 61 11.24 -7.48 13.49
N ASN A 62 10.11 -8.18 13.43
CA ASN A 62 9.23 -8.46 14.57
C ASN A 62 8.88 -7.22 15.44
N GLY A 63 8.45 -6.13 14.81
CA GLY A 63 8.01 -4.93 15.52
C GLY A 63 6.50 -4.92 15.77
N SER A 64 6.03 -4.73 17.00
CA SER A 64 4.57 -4.63 17.24
C SER A 64 4.03 -3.31 16.68
N THR A 65 4.62 -2.19 17.05
CA THR A 65 4.21 -0.85 16.62
C THR A 65 5.41 -0.03 16.19
N ASN A 66 5.44 0.40 14.92
CA ASN A 66 6.51 1.25 14.41
C ASN A 66 5.96 2.54 13.78
N THR A 67 6.59 3.67 14.07
CA THR A 67 6.22 4.98 13.52
C THR A 67 7.44 5.68 12.93
N TYR A 68 7.32 6.13 11.67
CA TYR A 68 8.37 6.84 10.95
C TYR A 68 7.89 8.17 10.41
N LYS A 69 8.74 9.18 10.55
CA LYS A 69 8.56 10.48 9.92
C LYS A 69 9.81 10.84 9.14
N ASN A 70 9.63 11.16 7.85
CA ASN A 70 10.70 11.56 6.93
C ASN A 70 11.80 10.49 6.83
N GLY A 71 11.40 9.24 6.57
CA GLY A 71 12.35 8.14 6.35
C GLY A 71 12.72 8.04 4.86
N SER A 72 13.99 7.88 4.51
CA SER A 72 14.34 7.65 3.10
C SER A 72 14.02 6.20 2.70
N THR A 73 14.55 5.22 3.43
CA THR A 73 14.36 3.80 3.13
C THR A 73 14.00 3.02 4.39
N ASN A 74 12.80 2.42 4.44
CA ASN A 74 12.37 1.58 5.57
C ASN A 74 12.03 0.16 5.11
N THR A 75 12.51 -0.84 5.84
CA THR A 75 12.20 -2.27 5.60
C THR A 75 11.64 -2.91 6.86
N HIS A 76 10.49 -3.56 6.73
CA HIS A 76 9.77 -4.23 7.82
C HIS A 76 9.49 -5.69 7.49
N LYS A 77 9.80 -6.58 8.43
CA LYS A 77 9.40 -7.98 8.37
C LYS A 77 8.62 -8.35 9.62
N ASN A 78 7.43 -8.92 9.44
CA ASN A 78 6.54 -9.36 10.51
C ASN A 78 6.15 -8.20 11.47
N GLY A 79 5.75 -7.07 10.92
CA GLY A 79 5.28 -5.92 11.72
C GLY A 79 3.78 -5.99 11.95
N SER A 80 3.30 -5.80 13.18
CA SER A 80 1.85 -5.77 13.43
C SER A 80 1.24 -4.45 12.95
N THR A 81 1.76 -3.32 13.40
CA THR A 81 1.29 -1.98 13.02
C THR A 81 2.46 -1.09 12.59
N ASN A 82 2.42 -0.56 11.37
CA ASN A 82 3.40 0.44 10.89
C ASN A 82 2.71 1.72 10.40
N THR A 83 3.26 2.86 10.77
CA THR A 83 2.84 4.18 10.27
C THR A 83 4.02 4.94 9.70
N ASP A 84 3.95 5.28 8.42
CA ASP A 84 4.98 6.06 7.73
C ASP A 84 4.42 7.37 7.19
N LYS A 85 5.09 8.48 7.52
CA LYS A 85 4.78 9.81 6.99
C LYS A 85 5.97 10.36 6.22
N ASN A 86 5.73 10.77 4.97
CA ASN A 86 6.74 11.32 4.06
C ASN A 86 7.92 10.35 3.85
N GLY A 87 7.63 9.06 3.62
CA GLY A 87 8.66 8.06 3.34
C GLY A 87 8.99 7.98 1.85
N SER A 88 10.26 7.89 1.47
CA SER A 88 10.63 7.77 0.05
C SER A 88 10.43 6.35 -0.47
N ALA A 89 10.95 5.34 0.25
CA ALA A 89 10.84 3.93 -0.13
C ALA A 89 10.56 3.03 1.08
N ASN A 90 9.40 2.36 1.11
CA ASN A 90 9.04 1.43 2.19
C ASN A 90 8.77 0.03 1.65
N THR A 91 9.30 -0.99 2.33
CA THR A 91 9.05 -2.40 2.01
C THR A 91 8.53 -3.14 3.24
N HIS A 92 7.38 -3.80 3.11
CA HIS A 92 6.77 -4.58 4.18
C HIS A 92 6.53 -6.03 3.74
N LYS A 93 7.00 -6.97 4.55
CA LYS A 93 6.71 -8.40 4.41
C LYS A 93 5.95 -8.90 5.62
N ASN A 94 4.81 -9.55 5.40
CA ASN A 94 3.94 -10.10 6.44
C ASN A 94 3.50 -9.02 7.46
N GLY A 95 2.98 -7.89 6.97
CA GLY A 95 2.49 -6.80 7.83
C GLY A 95 0.99 -6.90 8.06
N SER A 96 0.53 -6.73 9.30
CA SER A 96 -0.91 -6.80 9.60
C SER A 96 -1.63 -5.50 9.23
N ALA A 97 -1.17 -4.35 9.73
CA ALA A 97 -1.75 -3.04 9.47
C ALA A 97 -0.66 -2.02 9.11
N ASN A 98 -0.73 -1.43 7.90
CA ASN A 98 0.21 -0.37 7.49
C ASN A 98 -0.53 0.88 7.02
N THR A 99 -0.08 2.05 7.47
CA THR A 99 -0.62 3.35 7.05
C THR A 99 0.49 4.23 6.50
N HIS A 100 0.31 4.72 5.27
CA HIS A 100 1.27 5.59 4.60
C HIS A 100 0.63 6.92 4.20
N LYS A 101 1.30 8.02 4.52
CA LYS A 101 0.93 9.37 4.07
C LYS A 101 2.08 10.01 3.32
N ASN A 102 1.81 10.47 2.10
CA ASN A 102 2.78 11.14 1.21
C ASN A 102 4.03 10.26 0.95
N GLY A 103 3.82 8.97 0.66
CA GLY A 103 4.92 8.06 0.35
C GLY A 103 5.23 8.01 -1.14
N SER A 104 6.50 8.02 -1.54
CA SER A 104 6.84 7.92 -2.97
C SER A 104 6.66 6.50 -3.49
N THR A 105 7.31 5.51 -2.86
CA THR A 105 7.24 4.11 -3.29
C THR A 105 6.99 3.17 -2.10
N ASN A 106 5.92 2.38 -2.14
CA ASN A 106 5.63 1.36 -1.12
C ASN A 106 5.44 -0.03 -1.76
N THR A 107 6.08 -1.04 -1.18
CA THR A 107 5.94 -2.45 -1.61
C THR A 107 5.50 -3.32 -0.45
N HIS A 108 4.43 -4.10 -0.66
CA HIS A 108 3.86 -4.99 0.34
C HIS A 108 3.77 -6.43 -0.19
N LYS A 109 4.24 -7.38 0.61
CA LYS A 109 4.05 -8.82 0.38
C LYS A 109 3.34 -9.43 1.58
N ASN A 110 2.23 -10.11 1.33
CA ASN A 110 1.39 -10.76 2.35
C ASN A 110 0.91 -9.76 3.41
N GLY A 111 0.26 -8.67 3.00
CA GLY A 111 -0.26 -7.65 3.91
C GLY A 111 -1.76 -7.83 4.18
N SER A 112 -2.21 -7.70 5.43
CA SER A 112 -3.64 -7.85 5.75
C SER A 112 -4.43 -6.57 5.48
N ALA A 113 -4.00 -5.42 6.01
CA ALA A 113 -4.67 -4.14 5.83
C ALA A 113 -3.66 -3.02 5.52
N ASN A 114 -3.79 -2.36 4.37
CA ASN A 114 -2.94 -1.22 3.99
C ASN A 114 -3.77 0.01 3.60
N THR A 115 -3.38 1.18 4.11
CA THR A 115 -4.00 2.46 3.75
C THR A 115 -2.94 3.44 3.25
N HIS A 116 -3.17 4.02 2.06
CA HIS A 116 -2.29 4.99 1.43
C HIS A 116 -3.03 6.28 1.11
N LYS A 117 -2.45 7.41 1.52
CA LYS A 117 -2.91 8.76 1.14
C LYS A 117 -1.80 9.51 0.43
N ASN A 118 -2.09 10.01 -0.78
CA ASN A 118 -1.16 10.76 -1.62
C ASN A 118 0.13 9.97 -1.91
N GLY A 119 0.00 8.70 -2.33
CA GLY A 119 1.15 7.86 -2.67
C GLY A 119 1.46 7.91 -4.17
N SER A 120 2.72 7.97 -4.56
CA SER A 120 3.07 7.96 -5.99
C SER A 120 2.95 6.55 -6.57
N THR A 121 3.66 5.57 -5.99
CA THR A 121 3.68 4.18 -6.50
C THR A 121 3.47 3.19 -5.36
N ASN A 122 2.46 2.33 -5.46
CA ASN A 122 2.22 1.24 -4.50
C ASN A 122 2.12 -0.12 -5.21
N THR A 123 2.82 -1.12 -4.69
CA THR A 123 2.78 -2.50 -5.21
C THR A 123 2.41 -3.47 -4.10
N HIS A 124 1.40 -4.31 -4.35
CA HIS A 124 0.91 -5.30 -3.40
C HIS A 124 0.88 -6.70 -4.03
N LYS A 125 1.46 -7.67 -3.32
CA LYS A 125 1.34 -9.09 -3.63
C LYS A 125 0.68 -9.81 -2.45
N ASN A 126 -0.41 -10.54 -2.73
CA ASN A 126 -1.20 -11.28 -1.74
C ASN A 126 -1.71 -10.37 -0.62
N GLY A 127 -2.40 -9.29 -0.98
CA GLY A 127 -2.97 -8.34 0.00
C GLY A 127 -4.44 -8.63 0.28
N SER A 128 -4.87 -8.63 1.54
CA SER A 128 -6.29 -8.85 1.85
C SER A 128 -7.11 -7.58 1.61
N THR A 129 -6.80 -6.47 2.28
CA THR A 129 -7.54 -5.20 2.15
C THR A 129 -6.61 -4.03 1.89
N ASN A 130 -6.79 -3.30 0.79
CA ASN A 130 -6.02 -2.09 0.47
C ASN A 130 -6.92 -0.91 0.14
N THR A 131 -6.61 0.26 0.72
CA THR A 131 -7.32 1.52 0.45
C THR A 131 -6.34 2.60 -0.02
N HIS A 132 -6.64 3.23 -1.14
CA HIS A 132 -5.82 4.29 -1.73
C HIS A 132 -6.65 5.55 -1.98
N LYS A 133 -6.15 6.69 -1.51
CA LYS A 133 -6.69 8.02 -1.81
C LYS A 133 -5.63 8.87 -2.49
N ASN A 134 -5.96 9.40 -3.67
CA ASN A 134 -5.06 10.25 -4.48
C ASN A 134 -3.74 9.52 -4.80
N GLY A 135 -3.82 8.29 -5.31
CA GLY A 135 -2.62 7.52 -5.69
C GLY A 135 -2.33 7.65 -7.18
N SER A 136 -1.06 7.83 -7.57
CA SER A 136 -0.72 7.92 -9.01
C SER A 136 -0.75 6.55 -9.67
N THR A 137 0.01 5.58 -9.15
CA THR A 137 0.14 4.23 -9.73
C THR A 137 -0.01 3.16 -8.64
N ASN A 138 -0.98 2.25 -8.80
CA ASN A 138 -1.15 1.11 -7.90
C ASN A 138 -1.20 -0.22 -8.67
N THR A 139 -0.42 -1.20 -8.22
CA THR A 139 -0.36 -2.54 -8.81
C THR A 139 -0.67 -3.59 -7.76
N HIS A 140 -1.63 -4.48 -8.06
CA HIS A 140 -2.06 -5.54 -7.15
C HIS A 140 -2.01 -6.90 -7.86
N LYS A 141 -1.39 -7.88 -7.20
CA LYS A 141 -1.42 -9.29 -7.60
C LYS A 141 -2.02 -10.13 -6.47
N ASN A 142 -3.05 -10.91 -6.79
CA ASN A 142 -3.79 -11.76 -5.85
C ASN A 142 -4.33 -10.94 -4.65
N GLY A 143 -5.10 -9.88 -4.93
CA GLY A 143 -5.70 -9.04 -3.90
C GLY A 143 -7.15 -9.42 -3.62
N SER A 144 -7.58 -9.46 -2.36
CA SER A 144 -8.99 -9.76 -2.04
C SER A 144 -9.86 -8.52 -2.26
N THR A 145 -9.62 -7.44 -1.51
CA THR A 145 -10.44 -6.22 -1.54
C THR A 145 -9.59 -4.97 -1.74
N ASN A 146 -9.83 -4.22 -2.82
CA ASN A 146 -9.11 -2.95 -3.07
C ASN A 146 -10.09 -1.80 -3.33
N THR A 147 -9.85 -0.66 -2.68
CA THR A 147 -10.63 0.57 -2.88
C THR A 147 -9.74 1.73 -3.28
N HIS A 148 -10.08 2.40 -4.37
CA HIS A 148 -9.34 3.54 -4.91
C HIS A 148 -10.26 4.75 -5.07
N LYS A 149 -9.82 5.90 -4.55
CA LYS A 149 -10.45 7.21 -4.77
C LYS A 149 -9.44 8.16 -5.40
N ASN A 150 -9.81 8.74 -6.55
CA ASN A 150 -8.98 9.67 -7.32
C ASN A 150 -7.62 9.05 -7.69
N GLY A 151 -7.63 7.86 -8.29
CA GLY A 151 -6.39 7.19 -8.72
C GLY A 151 -6.11 7.42 -10.20
N SER A 152 -4.85 7.65 -10.59
CA SER A 152 -4.52 7.84 -12.01
C SER A 152 -4.48 6.50 -12.74
N THR A 153 -3.63 5.57 -12.29
CA THR A 153 -3.43 4.26 -12.94
C THR A 153 -3.51 3.13 -11.92
N ASN A 154 -4.43 2.17 -12.13
CA ASN A 154 -4.54 0.97 -11.29
C ASN A 154 -4.51 -0.31 -12.13
N THR A 155 -3.69 -1.27 -11.73
CA THR A 155 -3.56 -2.58 -12.40
C THR A 155 -3.80 -3.71 -11.39
N HIS A 156 -4.70 -4.63 -11.74
CA HIS A 156 -5.05 -5.77 -10.89
C HIS A 156 -4.95 -7.09 -11.67
N GLU A 157 -4.20 -8.04 -11.13
CA GLU A 157 -4.18 -9.44 -11.57
C GLU A 157 -4.74 -10.34 -10.46
N ASN A 158 -5.75 -11.16 -10.79
CA ASN A 158 -6.44 -12.07 -9.88
C ASN A 158 -7.02 -11.35 -8.65
N GLY A 159 -7.84 -10.31 -8.87
CA GLY A 159 -8.48 -9.56 -7.79
C GLY A 159 -9.91 -10.03 -7.52
N SER A 160 -10.30 -10.20 -6.25
CA SER A 160 -11.68 -10.63 -5.93
C SER A 160 -12.68 -9.48 -6.02
N ALA A 161 -12.44 -8.36 -5.32
CA ALA A 161 -13.33 -7.21 -5.27
C ALA A 161 -12.55 -5.89 -5.40
N ASN A 162 -12.81 -5.11 -6.45
CA ASN A 162 -12.18 -3.81 -6.65
C ASN A 162 -13.23 -2.71 -6.83
N THR A 163 -13.05 -1.59 -6.12
CA THR A 163 -13.92 -0.40 -6.24
C THR A 163 -13.09 0.83 -6.59
N HIS A 164 -13.49 1.54 -7.65
CA HIS A 164 -12.81 2.75 -8.12
C HIS A 164 -13.80 3.91 -8.22
N LYS A 165 -13.45 5.04 -7.61
CA LYS A 165 -14.16 6.32 -7.76
C LYS A 165 -13.22 7.37 -8.35
N ASN A 166 -13.63 7.99 -9.45
CA ASN A 166 -12.86 9.00 -10.18
C ASN A 166 -11.47 8.48 -10.59
N GLY A 167 -11.42 7.32 -11.25
CA GLY A 167 -10.16 6.73 -11.71
C GLY A 167 -9.91 7.04 -13.18
N SER A 168 -8.68 7.40 -13.57
CA SER A 168 -8.37 7.68 -14.98
C SER A 168 -8.26 6.39 -15.78
N THR A 169 -7.32 5.50 -15.42
CA THR A 169 -7.03 4.26 -16.14
C THR A 169 -7.04 3.06 -15.19
N ASN A 170 -7.89 2.07 -15.44
CA ASN A 170 -7.93 0.82 -14.67
C ASN A 170 -7.83 -0.40 -15.58
N THR A 171 -6.94 -1.33 -15.24
CA THR A 171 -6.77 -2.60 -15.96
C THR A 171 -6.94 -3.78 -15.02
N HIS A 172 -7.80 -4.72 -15.39
CA HIS A 172 -8.10 -5.92 -14.62
C HIS A 172 -7.93 -7.18 -15.45
N LYS A 173 -7.21 -8.15 -14.91
CA LYS A 173 -7.08 -9.51 -15.46
C LYS A 173 -7.55 -10.51 -14.42
N ASN A 174 -8.49 -11.39 -14.80
CA ASN A 174 -9.07 -12.43 -13.94
C ASN A 174 -9.69 -11.83 -12.66
N GLY A 175 -10.51 -10.79 -12.80
CA GLY A 175 -11.18 -10.14 -11.66
C GLY A 175 -12.58 -10.70 -11.42
N SER A 176 -12.96 -10.98 -10.17
CA SER A 176 -14.31 -11.47 -9.89
C SER A 176 -15.34 -10.34 -9.94
N THR A 177 -15.22 -9.31 -9.09
CA THR A 177 -16.15 -8.17 -9.03
C THR A 177 -15.40 -6.84 -9.13
N ASN A 178 -15.76 -6.01 -10.11
CA ASN A 178 -15.22 -4.66 -10.25
C ASN A 178 -16.35 -3.61 -10.35
N THR A 179 -16.23 -2.53 -9.58
CA THR A 179 -17.17 -1.40 -9.61
C THR A 179 -16.43 -0.10 -9.89
N HIS A 180 -16.89 0.65 -10.89
CA HIS A 180 -16.31 1.92 -11.32
C HIS A 180 -17.37 3.02 -11.32
N LYS A 181 -17.06 4.14 -10.68
CA LYS A 181 -17.84 5.38 -10.74
C LYS A 181 -16.98 6.51 -11.27
N ASN A 182 -17.43 7.18 -12.34
CA ASN A 182 -16.73 8.27 -13.01
C ASN A 182 -15.32 7.85 -13.47
N GLY A 183 -15.22 6.72 -14.19
CA GLY A 183 -13.94 6.23 -14.71
C GLY A 183 -13.71 6.64 -16.16
N SER A 184 -12.50 7.06 -16.53
CA SER A 184 -12.22 7.47 -17.91
C SER A 184 -11.98 6.26 -18.83
N ALA A 185 -11.06 5.37 -18.48
CA ALA A 185 -10.72 4.19 -19.28
C ALA A 185 -10.61 2.94 -18.39
N ASN A 186 -11.43 1.91 -18.67
CA ASN A 186 -11.38 0.63 -17.96
C ASN A 186 -11.20 -0.52 -18.96
N THR A 187 -10.27 -1.42 -18.69
CA THR A 187 -10.05 -2.63 -19.48
C THR A 187 -10.13 -3.87 -18.59
N HIS A 188 -10.95 -4.84 -19.00
CA HIS A 188 -11.17 -6.09 -18.29
C HIS A 188 -10.92 -7.29 -19.20
N LYS A 189 -10.08 -8.22 -18.74
CA LYS A 189 -9.88 -9.54 -19.37
C LYS A 189 -10.28 -10.63 -18.38
N ASN A 190 -11.17 -11.54 -18.80
CA ASN A 190 -11.68 -12.65 -17.98
C ASN A 190 -12.32 -12.16 -16.66
N GLY A 191 -13.19 -11.15 -16.74
CA GLY A 191 -13.89 -10.61 -15.55
C GLY A 191 -15.26 -11.26 -15.34
N SER A 192 -15.64 -11.62 -14.11
CA SER A 192 -16.96 -12.21 -13.86
C SER A 192 -18.06 -11.14 -13.84
N THR A 193 -17.93 -10.11 -13.01
CA THR A 193 -18.94 -9.06 -12.85
C THR A 193 -18.30 -7.67 -12.85
N ASN A 194 -18.69 -6.82 -13.80
CA ASN A 194 -18.22 -5.43 -13.88
C ASN A 194 -19.40 -4.46 -13.91
N THR A 195 -19.38 -3.44 -13.05
CA THR A 195 -20.38 -2.38 -13.01
C THR A 195 -19.73 -1.03 -13.22
N HIS A 196 -20.26 -0.26 -14.18
CA HIS A 196 -19.78 1.07 -14.54
C HIS A 196 -20.89 2.10 -14.43
N LYS A 197 -20.65 3.19 -13.71
CA LYS A 197 -21.52 4.37 -13.68
C LYS A 197 -20.73 5.59 -14.14
N ASN A 198 -21.25 6.32 -15.14
CA ASN A 198 -20.63 7.50 -15.73
C ASN A 198 -19.21 7.21 -16.26
N GLY A 199 -19.03 6.11 -16.98
CA GLY A 199 -17.73 5.73 -17.55
C GLY A 199 -17.57 6.23 -18.98
N SER A 200 -16.39 6.74 -19.36
CA SER A 200 -16.16 7.20 -20.74
C SER A 200 -15.90 6.01 -21.68
N THR A 201 -14.86 5.21 -21.43
CA THR A 201 -14.47 4.08 -22.30
C THR A 201 -14.30 2.80 -21.49
N ASN A 202 -15.01 1.73 -21.84
CA ASN A 202 -14.88 0.42 -21.21
C ASN A 202 -14.66 -0.68 -22.26
N THR A 203 -13.61 -1.49 -22.07
CA THR A 203 -13.29 -2.62 -22.95
C THR A 203 -13.31 -3.92 -22.17
N HIS A 204 -14.06 -4.91 -22.66
CA HIS A 204 -14.21 -6.22 -22.03
C HIS A 204 -13.86 -7.34 -23.00
N LYS A 205 -13.00 -8.26 -22.56
CA LYS A 205 -12.69 -9.50 -23.27
C LYS A 205 -12.98 -10.69 -22.35
N ASN A 206 -13.81 -11.63 -22.81
CA ASN A 206 -14.21 -12.83 -22.07
C ASN A 206 -14.87 -12.50 -20.71
N GLY A 207 -15.79 -11.54 -20.69
CA GLY A 207 -16.48 -11.12 -19.47
C GLY A 207 -17.85 -11.81 -19.30
N SER A 208 -18.22 -12.24 -18.10
CA SER A 208 -19.51 -12.91 -17.89
C SER A 208 -20.68 -11.92 -17.81
N ALA A 209 -20.63 -10.93 -16.92
CA ALA A 209 -21.71 -9.95 -16.73
C ALA A 209 -21.16 -8.52 -16.63
N ASN A 210 -21.61 -7.63 -17.52
CA ASN A 210 -21.25 -6.20 -17.50
C ASN A 210 -22.51 -5.33 -17.43
N THR A 211 -22.52 -4.36 -16.51
CA THR A 211 -23.60 -3.37 -16.38
C THR A 211 -23.04 -1.97 -16.55
N HIS A 212 -23.66 -1.18 -17.43
CA HIS A 212 -23.27 0.19 -17.72
C HIS A 212 -24.45 1.14 -17.49
N ARG A 213 -24.21 2.21 -16.74
CA ARG A 213 -25.16 3.31 -16.55
C ARG A 213 -24.52 4.63 -16.96
N ASN A 214 -25.14 5.35 -17.89
CA ASN A 214 -24.67 6.64 -18.41
C ASN A 214 -23.22 6.59 -18.93
N GLY A 215 -22.88 5.57 -19.73
CA GLY A 215 -21.54 5.44 -20.31
C GLY A 215 -21.48 5.91 -21.77
N SER A 216 -20.31 6.34 -22.24
CA SER A 216 -20.15 6.85 -23.61
C SER A 216 -19.78 5.77 -24.63
N ALA A 217 -18.73 4.97 -24.38
CA ALA A 217 -18.22 3.97 -25.30
C ALA A 217 -17.93 2.64 -24.59
N ASN A 218 -18.53 1.54 -25.06
CA ASN A 218 -18.33 0.20 -24.51
C ASN A 218 -18.03 -0.79 -25.64
N THR A 219 -16.99 -1.61 -25.48
CA THR A 219 -16.61 -2.64 -26.44
C THR A 219 -16.51 -3.99 -25.75
N HIS A 220 -17.16 -5.01 -26.33
CA HIS A 220 -17.20 -6.35 -25.76
C HIS A 220 -16.75 -7.38 -26.80
N LYS A 221 -15.85 -8.28 -26.40
CA LYS A 221 -15.44 -9.45 -27.16
C LYS A 221 -15.68 -10.70 -26.34
N ASN A 222 -16.49 -11.63 -26.85
CA ASN A 222 -16.83 -12.91 -26.22
C ASN A 222 -17.42 -12.75 -24.81
N GLY A 223 -18.45 -11.93 -24.66
CA GLY A 223 -19.15 -11.75 -23.38
C GLY A 223 -20.46 -12.51 -23.32
N SER A 224 -20.90 -12.92 -22.13
CA SER A 224 -22.19 -13.61 -21.95
C SER A 224 -23.36 -12.63 -21.83
N THR A 225 -23.26 -11.64 -20.94
CA THR A 225 -24.37 -10.72 -20.62
C THR A 225 -23.90 -9.27 -20.50
N ASN A 226 -24.55 -8.35 -21.23
CA ASN A 226 -24.31 -6.90 -21.13
C ASN A 226 -25.64 -6.15 -20.93
N THR A 227 -25.71 -5.28 -19.92
CA THR A 227 -26.89 -4.47 -19.63
C THR A 227 -26.54 -2.98 -19.69
N TYR A 228 -27.32 -2.21 -20.43
CA TYR A 228 -27.17 -0.77 -20.55
C TYR A 228 -28.41 -0.08 -19.97
N LYS A 229 -28.20 0.84 -19.04
CA LYS A 229 -29.24 1.74 -18.52
C LYS A 229 -28.85 3.16 -18.85
N ASN A 230 -29.48 3.72 -19.88
CA ASN A 230 -29.43 5.16 -20.12
C ASN A 230 -30.53 5.82 -19.27
N GLY A 231 -30.18 6.91 -18.61
CA GLY A 231 -31.17 7.85 -18.08
C GLY A 231 -31.55 8.85 -19.15
#